data_AF-A0A6I9PUH6-F1
#
_entry.id   AF-A0A6I9PUH6-F1
#
_cell.length_a   1.000
_cell.length_b   1.000
_cell.length_c   1.000
_cell.angle_alpha   90.00
_cell.angle_beta   90.00
_cell.angle_gamma   90.00
#
_symmetry.space_group_name_H-M   'P 1'
#
loop_
_entity.id
_entity.type
_entity.pdbx_description
1 polymer ?
#
loop_
_entity_poly.entity_id
_entity_poly.type
_entity_poly.pdbx_seq_one_letter_code
_entity_poly.pdbx_strand_id
1 'polypeptide(L)'
;MSAAFYVCFLLWCFQINAAGAQLPPPHNLNVISMNTNYTLIWDWDQGSAESCAVNFTTHYVAKFMLRSKKKSPNWNTGCETTSHRSCDLTNKNLFYLGIYVFRVRASVNGTDSDWATMDFCPDEEAALGPPSKVALSPEGRNLDIVISDPLSSTNRSMREHHEDLYFHIRYWERSADGQVRSSPHTPPTNSWPNQTIFICNTKIIRIQKSSNFNLLLLM
;
A
#
# COMPACT_ATOMS: atom_id res chain seq x y z
N MET A 1 -39.43 -35.59 49.76
CA MET A 1 -38.44 -34.49 49.67
C MET A 1 -37.79 -34.50 48.29
N SER A 2 -38.50 -34.20 47.20
CA SER A 2 -37.89 -34.35 45.87
C SER A 2 -38.64 -33.67 44.73
N ALA A 3 -39.09 -32.43 44.94
CA ALA A 3 -39.65 -31.61 43.85
C ALA A 3 -39.07 -30.20 43.83
N ALA A 4 -38.85 -29.60 45.02
CA ALA A 4 -38.26 -28.27 45.16
C ALA A 4 -36.82 -28.18 44.63
N PHE A 5 -36.01 -29.25 44.79
CA PHE A 5 -34.61 -29.26 44.31
C PHE A 5 -34.48 -29.29 42.79
N TYR A 6 -35.40 -29.97 42.09
CA TYR A 6 -35.41 -30.00 40.62
C TYR A 6 -35.85 -28.66 40.02
N VAL A 7 -36.78 -27.96 40.67
CA VAL A 7 -37.22 -26.63 40.26
C VAL A 7 -36.09 -25.61 40.45
N CYS A 8 -35.28 -25.71 41.52
CA CYS A 8 -34.11 -24.85 41.70
C CYS A 8 -32.99 -25.10 40.67
N PHE A 9 -32.76 -26.35 40.23
CA PHE A 9 -31.79 -26.63 39.16
C PHE A 9 -32.26 -26.16 37.78
N LEU A 10 -33.55 -26.25 37.48
CA LEU A 10 -34.12 -25.74 36.22
C LEU A 10 -34.15 -24.21 36.16
N LEU A 11 -34.32 -23.54 37.30
CA LEU A 11 -34.23 -22.07 37.40
C LEU A 11 -32.79 -21.54 37.45
N TRP A 12 -31.80 -22.35 37.84
CA TRP A 12 -30.38 -21.96 37.77
C TRP A 12 -29.79 -22.08 36.36
N CYS A 13 -30.43 -22.83 35.46
CA CYS A 13 -30.06 -22.85 34.04
C CYS A 13 -30.54 -21.59 33.27
N PHE A 14 -31.45 -20.79 33.84
CA PHE A 14 -31.98 -19.57 33.21
C PHE A 14 -31.23 -18.29 33.60
N GLN A 15 -30.06 -18.40 34.22
CA GLN A 15 -29.17 -17.27 34.54
C GLN A 15 -27.80 -17.40 33.86
N ILE A 16 -27.77 -17.88 32.63
CA ILE A 16 -26.73 -17.46 31.69
C ILE A 16 -27.40 -16.43 30.80
N ASN A 17 -27.28 -15.16 31.19
CA ASN A 17 -27.34 -14.09 30.21
C ASN A 17 -26.28 -14.43 29.16
N ALA A 18 -26.70 -15.05 28.04
CA ALA A 18 -25.95 -14.98 26.82
C ALA A 18 -25.93 -13.50 26.44
N ALA A 19 -24.97 -12.75 27.00
CA ALA A 19 -24.54 -11.51 26.40
C ALA A 19 -24.18 -11.90 24.97
N GLY A 20 -25.05 -11.56 24.01
CA GLY A 20 -24.83 -11.86 22.61
C GLY A 20 -23.44 -11.38 22.26
N ALA A 21 -22.54 -12.29 21.92
CA ALA A 21 -21.16 -11.94 21.62
C ALA A 21 -21.20 -10.94 20.46
N GLN A 22 -20.81 -9.70 20.72
CA GLN A 22 -20.74 -8.65 19.71
C GLN A 22 -19.78 -9.10 18.61
N LEU A 23 -20.20 -8.96 17.34
CA LEU A 23 -19.38 -9.37 16.20
C LEU A 23 -18.04 -8.60 16.24
N PRO A 24 -16.87 -9.28 16.25
CA PRO A 24 -15.60 -8.60 16.36
C PRO A 24 -15.35 -7.74 15.12
N PRO A 25 -14.85 -6.50 15.27
CA PRO A 25 -14.46 -5.68 14.13
C PRO A 25 -13.20 -6.25 13.45
N PRO A 26 -12.98 -5.95 12.16
CA PRO A 26 -11.67 -6.13 11.53
C PRO A 26 -10.55 -5.44 12.30
N HIS A 27 -9.32 -5.89 12.14
CA HIS A 27 -8.16 -5.31 12.80
C HIS A 27 -6.92 -5.40 11.90
N ASN A 28 -5.79 -4.82 12.34
CA ASN A 28 -4.56 -4.75 11.54
C ASN A 28 -4.78 -4.20 10.12
N LEU A 29 -5.57 -3.13 10.01
CA LEU A 29 -5.80 -2.47 8.73
C LEU A 29 -4.48 -1.94 8.19
N ASN A 30 -4.23 -2.17 6.91
CA ASN A 30 -3.07 -1.67 6.19
C ASN A 30 -3.42 -1.43 4.72
N VAL A 31 -2.64 -0.60 4.03
CA VAL A 31 -2.79 -0.37 2.58
C VAL A 31 -1.55 -0.86 1.86
N ILE A 32 -1.71 -1.88 1.02
CA ILE A 32 -0.70 -2.23 0.03
C ILE A 32 -0.83 -1.24 -1.12
N SER A 33 0.20 -0.41 -1.32
CA SER A 33 0.16 0.67 -2.29
C SER A 33 1.42 0.77 -3.13
N MET A 34 1.23 1.08 -4.42
CA MET A 34 2.31 1.43 -5.34
C MET A 34 1.78 2.36 -6.42
N ASN A 35 2.47 3.49 -6.62
CA ASN A 35 2.01 4.58 -7.47
C ASN A 35 0.59 5.01 -7.04
N THR A 36 -0.41 4.84 -7.89
CA THR A 36 -1.82 5.11 -7.57
C THR A 36 -2.69 3.86 -7.44
N ASN A 37 -2.07 2.69 -7.25
CA ASN A 37 -2.77 1.45 -6.94
C ASN A 37 -2.87 1.31 -5.42
N TYR A 38 -4.08 1.13 -4.90
CA TYR A 38 -4.33 1.09 -3.46
C TYR A 38 -5.22 -0.10 -3.11
N THR A 39 -4.72 -1.02 -2.31
CA THR A 39 -5.49 -2.15 -1.80
C THR A 39 -5.50 -2.11 -0.28
N LEU A 40 -6.65 -1.80 0.30
CA LEU A 40 -6.86 -1.92 1.74
C LEU A 40 -6.93 -3.41 2.10
N ILE A 41 -6.19 -3.83 3.12
CA ILE A 41 -6.19 -5.18 3.66
C ILE A 41 -6.45 -5.14 5.17
N TRP A 42 -6.97 -6.23 5.72
CA TRP A 42 -7.22 -6.36 7.15
C TRP A 42 -7.19 -7.81 7.59
N ASP A 43 -6.93 -8.00 8.88
CA ASP A 43 -7.14 -9.27 9.56
C ASP A 43 -8.55 -9.31 10.18
N TRP A 44 -9.04 -10.53 10.37
CA TRP A 44 -10.29 -10.76 11.06
C TRP A 44 -10.29 -12.15 11.69
N ASP A 45 -10.44 -12.18 13.01
CA ASP A 45 -10.53 -13.42 13.76
C ASP A 45 -11.98 -13.89 13.74
N GLN A 46 -12.19 -15.04 13.11
CA GLN A 46 -13.43 -15.80 13.23
C GLN A 46 -13.53 -16.26 14.69
N GLY A 47 -14.23 -15.49 15.53
CA GLY A 47 -14.70 -15.99 16.82
C GLY A 47 -15.74 -17.11 16.64
N SER A 48 -16.76 -17.17 17.49
CA SER A 48 -17.89 -18.12 17.39
C SER A 48 -18.75 -18.06 16.11
N ALA A 49 -18.30 -17.32 15.09
CA ALA A 49 -18.91 -17.17 13.76
C ALA A 49 -18.36 -18.18 12.72
N GLU A 50 -17.58 -19.18 13.14
CA GLU A 50 -16.93 -20.20 12.28
C GLU A 50 -17.86 -20.92 11.30
N SER A 51 -19.18 -20.97 11.55
CA SER A 51 -20.16 -21.63 10.69
C SER A 51 -20.92 -20.69 9.74
N CYS A 52 -20.67 -19.37 9.76
CA CYS A 52 -21.44 -18.40 8.98
C CYS A 52 -20.56 -17.65 7.98
N ALA A 53 -21.09 -17.45 6.76
CA ALA A 53 -20.43 -16.63 5.75
C ALA A 53 -20.34 -15.17 6.24
N VAL A 54 -19.11 -14.67 6.39
CA VAL A 54 -18.82 -13.28 6.73
C VAL A 54 -18.64 -12.47 5.46
N ASN A 55 -19.22 -11.27 5.46
CA ASN A 55 -19.00 -10.27 4.43
C ASN A 55 -18.40 -9.01 5.05
N PHE A 56 -17.65 -8.26 4.26
CA PHE A 56 -17.03 -7.02 4.66
C PHE A 56 -17.51 -5.87 3.78
N THR A 57 -17.69 -4.70 4.41
CA THR A 57 -18.01 -3.46 3.70
C THR A 57 -16.98 -2.43 4.06
N THR A 58 -16.41 -1.78 3.04
CA THR A 58 -15.40 -0.74 3.16
C THR A 58 -15.98 0.61 2.74
N HIS A 59 -15.77 1.63 3.55
CA HIS A 59 -16.10 3.02 3.25
C HIS A 59 -14.86 3.91 3.33
N TYR A 60 -14.88 5.03 2.62
CA TYR A 60 -13.84 6.04 2.69
C TYR A 60 -14.39 7.46 2.66
N VAL A 61 -13.62 8.40 3.19
CA VAL A 61 -13.91 9.83 3.13
C VAL A 61 -12.61 10.63 3.19
N ALA A 62 -12.57 11.80 2.56
CA ALA A 62 -11.46 12.72 2.76
C ALA A 62 -11.49 13.27 4.20
N LYS A 63 -10.37 13.21 4.93
CA LYS A 63 -10.28 13.54 6.36
C LYS A 63 -10.75 14.96 6.69
N PHE A 64 -10.55 15.91 5.78
CA PHE A 64 -11.02 17.29 5.98
C PHE A 64 -12.56 17.40 6.09
N MET A 65 -13.31 16.48 5.45
CA MET A 65 -14.78 16.45 5.52
C MET A 65 -15.29 16.06 6.92
N LEU A 66 -14.45 15.38 7.73
CA LEU A 66 -14.79 15.00 9.11
C LEU A 66 -14.74 16.18 10.09
N ARG A 67 -14.13 17.31 9.70
CA ARG A 67 -13.94 18.47 10.59
C ARG A 67 -15.25 19.23 10.87
N SER A 68 -16.27 19.06 10.03
CA SER A 68 -17.56 19.73 10.20
C SER A 68 -18.40 19.06 11.28
N LYS A 69 -18.60 19.75 12.41
CA LYS A 69 -19.48 19.28 13.50
C LYS A 69 -20.98 19.38 13.19
N LYS A 70 -21.37 20.06 12.10
CA LYS A 70 -22.77 20.39 11.79
C LYS A 70 -23.47 19.36 10.90
N LYS A 71 -22.73 18.44 10.26
CA LYS A 71 -23.30 17.44 9.36
C LYS A 71 -22.47 16.17 9.43
N SER A 72 -23.14 15.02 9.53
CA SER A 72 -22.46 13.73 9.37
C SER A 72 -21.76 13.69 8.01
N PRO A 73 -20.50 13.25 7.95
CA PRO A 73 -19.77 13.14 6.69
C PRO A 73 -20.47 12.14 5.76
N ASN A 74 -20.54 12.49 4.48
CA ASN A 74 -20.99 11.55 3.45
C ASN A 74 -19.83 10.59 3.16
N TRP A 75 -19.97 9.34 3.59
CA TRP A 75 -19.01 8.28 3.30
C TRP A 75 -19.24 7.72 1.90
N ASN A 76 -18.17 7.47 1.17
CA ASN A 76 -18.22 6.80 -0.13
C ASN A 76 -17.98 5.31 0.03
N THR A 77 -18.61 4.50 -0.81
CA THR A 77 -18.43 3.04 -0.80
C THR A 77 -17.17 2.65 -1.58
N GLY A 78 -16.26 1.98 -0.87
CA GLY A 78 -15.10 1.31 -1.46
C GLY A 78 -15.53 -0.01 -2.08
N CYS A 79 -15.79 -1.00 -1.23
CA CYS A 79 -16.28 -2.32 -1.59
C CYS A 79 -17.49 -2.66 -0.74
N GLU A 80 -18.48 -3.31 -1.35
CA GLU A 80 -19.74 -3.68 -0.72
C GLU A 80 -19.84 -5.20 -0.64
N THR A 81 -20.09 -5.72 0.58
CA THR A 81 -20.43 -7.13 0.82
C THR A 81 -19.46 -8.12 0.16
N THR A 82 -18.15 -7.92 0.36
CA THR A 82 -17.11 -8.82 -0.15
C THR A 82 -16.74 -9.88 0.89
N SER A 83 -16.50 -11.12 0.47
CA SER A 83 -15.95 -12.16 1.35
C SER A 83 -14.42 -12.07 1.48
N HIS A 84 -13.77 -11.31 0.60
CA HIS A 84 -12.33 -11.08 0.66
C HIS A 84 -11.96 -10.15 1.81
N ARG A 85 -10.79 -10.38 2.41
CA ARG A 85 -10.20 -9.51 3.44
C ARG A 85 -9.39 -8.36 2.84
N SER A 86 -9.84 -7.89 1.69
CA SER A 86 -9.21 -6.80 0.97
C SER A 86 -10.24 -6.01 0.16
N CYS A 87 -9.89 -4.76 -0.15
CA CYS A 87 -10.68 -3.88 -0.99
C CYS A 87 -9.76 -3.07 -1.91
N ASP A 88 -9.99 -3.18 -3.22
CA ASP A 88 -9.31 -2.36 -4.23
C ASP A 88 -9.95 -0.96 -4.29
N LEU A 89 -9.15 0.04 -3.92
CA LEU A 89 -9.50 1.45 -3.89
C LEU A 89 -8.85 2.26 -5.02
N THR A 90 -8.13 1.59 -5.94
CA THR A 90 -7.38 2.21 -7.05
C THR A 90 -8.24 3.13 -7.90
N ASN A 91 -9.46 2.70 -8.24
CA ASN A 91 -10.38 3.44 -9.11
C ASN A 91 -11.31 4.40 -8.36
N LYS A 92 -10.97 4.79 -7.12
CA LYS A 92 -11.77 5.71 -6.31
C LYS A 92 -11.37 7.18 -6.47
N ASN A 93 -10.45 7.48 -7.41
CA ASN A 93 -9.98 8.82 -7.72
C ASN A 93 -9.52 9.59 -6.47
N LEU A 94 -8.76 8.91 -5.61
CA LEU A 94 -8.17 9.53 -4.43
C LEU A 94 -7.10 10.53 -4.92
N PHE A 95 -7.25 11.78 -4.50
CA PHE A 95 -6.28 12.83 -4.75
C PHE A 95 -4.99 12.51 -4.01
N TYR A 96 -3.87 12.56 -4.73
CA TYR A 96 -2.60 12.05 -4.24
C TYR A 96 -2.09 12.78 -2.98
N LEU A 97 -2.26 14.11 -2.92
CA LEU A 97 -1.92 14.93 -1.75
C LEU A 97 -3.04 15.02 -0.70
N GLY A 98 -4.06 14.15 -0.81
CA GLY A 98 -5.20 14.12 0.09
C GLY A 98 -4.99 13.13 1.24
N ILE A 99 -5.48 13.47 2.43
CA ILE A 99 -5.55 12.52 3.54
C ILE A 99 -6.96 11.91 3.57
N TYR A 100 -7.02 10.59 3.58
CA TYR A 100 -8.25 9.81 3.61
C TYR A 100 -8.40 9.06 4.91
N VAL A 101 -9.65 8.83 5.29
CA VAL A 101 -10.02 7.91 6.36
C VAL A 101 -10.73 6.74 5.70
N PHE A 102 -10.17 5.55 5.87
CA PHE A 102 -10.78 4.28 5.47
C PHE A 102 -11.39 3.61 6.68
N ARG A 103 -12.54 2.96 6.48
CA ARG A 103 -13.14 2.12 7.50
C ARG A 103 -13.71 0.85 6.91
N VAL A 104 -13.62 -0.24 7.66
CA VAL A 104 -14.16 -1.54 7.30
C VAL A 104 -14.92 -2.14 8.48
N ARG A 105 -15.98 -2.88 8.18
CA ARG A 105 -16.74 -3.65 9.17
C ARG A 105 -17.06 -5.04 8.63
N ALA A 106 -17.22 -5.99 9.53
CA ALA A 106 -17.74 -7.32 9.22
C ALA A 106 -19.28 -7.32 9.33
N SER A 107 -19.92 -8.19 8.57
CA SER A 107 -21.37 -8.44 8.61
C SER A 107 -21.63 -9.93 8.50
N VAL A 108 -22.43 -10.46 9.43
CA VAL A 108 -22.84 -11.87 9.49
C VAL A 108 -24.34 -11.92 9.74
N ASN A 109 -25.09 -12.54 8.83
CA ASN A 109 -26.56 -12.70 8.93
C ASN A 109 -27.31 -11.38 9.26
N GLY A 110 -26.88 -10.26 8.69
CA GLY A 110 -27.48 -8.94 8.92
C GLY A 110 -27.07 -8.25 10.22
N THR A 111 -26.19 -8.87 11.01
CA THR A 111 -25.56 -8.25 12.18
C THR A 111 -24.21 -7.69 11.79
N ASP A 112 -24.00 -6.39 12.00
CA ASP A 112 -22.76 -5.69 11.67
C ASP A 112 -21.85 -5.55 12.91
N SER A 113 -20.54 -5.60 12.69
CA SER A 113 -19.55 -5.22 13.70
C SER A 113 -19.43 -3.70 13.80
N ASP A 114 -18.69 -3.23 14.81
CA ASP A 114 -18.16 -1.88 14.82
C ASP A 114 -17.22 -1.65 13.62
N TRP A 115 -17.01 -0.38 13.29
CA TRP A 115 -16.09 0.05 12.24
C TRP A 115 -14.65 0.06 12.76
N ALA A 116 -13.77 -0.69 12.11
CA ALA A 116 -12.33 -0.48 12.19
C ALA A 116 -11.93 0.64 11.23
N THR A 117 -11.04 1.54 11.65
CA THR A 117 -10.72 2.77 10.90
C THR A 117 -9.21 2.98 10.82
N MET A 118 -8.72 3.50 9.70
CA MET A 118 -7.34 3.97 9.54
C MET A 118 -7.28 5.24 8.70
N ASP A 119 -6.23 6.02 8.87
CA ASP A 119 -5.89 7.13 7.96
C ASP A 119 -4.93 6.63 6.88
N PHE A 120 -4.96 7.26 5.70
CA PHE A 120 -4.03 6.99 4.61
C PHE A 120 -3.74 8.28 3.82
N CYS A 121 -2.46 8.58 3.63
CA CYS A 121 -1.95 9.67 2.80
C CYS A 121 -1.09 9.09 1.65
N PRO A 122 -1.57 9.07 0.39
CA PRO A 122 -0.82 8.48 -0.71
C PRO A 122 0.57 9.08 -0.93
N ASP A 123 0.72 10.39 -0.69
CA ASP A 123 1.99 11.10 -0.81
C ASP A 123 3.05 10.62 0.19
N GLU A 124 2.64 10.33 1.42
CA GLU A 124 3.56 9.92 2.49
C GLU A 124 3.76 8.41 2.55
N GLU A 125 2.73 7.63 2.19
CA GLU A 125 2.67 6.20 2.48
C GLU A 125 2.73 5.31 1.24
N ALA A 126 2.41 5.82 0.04
CA ALA A 126 2.45 5.01 -1.16
C ALA A 126 3.87 4.83 -1.68
N ALA A 127 4.26 3.58 -1.94
CA ALA A 127 5.54 3.31 -2.58
C ALA A 127 5.54 3.86 -4.02
N LEU A 128 6.63 4.53 -4.40
CA LEU A 128 6.85 4.91 -5.80
C LEU A 128 7.45 3.71 -6.54
N GLY A 129 6.75 3.24 -7.57
CA GLY A 129 7.18 2.12 -8.41
C GLY A 129 8.33 2.50 -9.34
N PRO A 130 8.98 1.51 -9.98
CA PRO A 130 10.13 1.76 -10.85
C PRO A 130 9.75 2.53 -12.13
N PRO A 131 10.74 3.00 -12.89
CA PRO A 131 10.52 3.67 -14.16
C PRO A 131 9.86 2.72 -15.15
N SER A 132 8.90 3.21 -15.93
CA SER A 132 8.13 2.35 -16.84
C SER A 132 8.94 1.83 -18.02
N LYS A 133 10.02 2.53 -18.38
CA LYS A 133 10.93 2.14 -19.44
C LYS A 133 12.33 2.69 -19.16
N VAL A 134 13.33 1.85 -19.40
CA VAL A 134 14.73 2.23 -19.51
C VAL A 134 15.25 1.68 -20.83
N ALA A 135 15.69 2.56 -21.72
CA ALA A 135 16.26 2.17 -23.00
C ALA A 135 17.68 2.72 -23.14
N LEU A 136 18.56 1.89 -23.67
CA LEU A 136 19.97 2.21 -23.90
C LEU A 136 20.25 2.11 -25.40
N SER A 137 20.81 3.15 -25.99
CA SER A 137 21.21 3.16 -27.39
C SER A 137 22.66 3.64 -27.54
N PRO A 138 23.55 2.86 -28.18
CA PRO A 138 24.88 3.34 -28.52
C PRO A 138 24.79 4.49 -29.53
N GLU A 139 25.56 5.53 -29.31
CA GLU A 139 25.68 6.65 -30.24
C GLU A 139 27.16 7.04 -30.37
N GLY A 140 27.84 6.45 -31.37
CA GLY A 140 29.28 6.60 -31.54
C GLY A 140 30.06 6.08 -30.33
N ARG A 141 30.79 6.98 -29.64
CA ARG A 141 31.50 6.68 -28.39
C ARG A 141 30.67 6.96 -27.14
N ASN A 142 29.40 7.30 -27.31
CA ASN A 142 28.49 7.59 -26.22
C ASN A 142 27.43 6.49 -26.08
N LEU A 143 26.74 6.53 -24.95
CA LEU A 143 25.57 5.76 -24.63
C LEU A 143 24.45 6.74 -24.28
N ASP A 144 23.39 6.69 -25.07
CA ASP A 144 22.15 7.41 -24.78
C ASP A 144 21.28 6.55 -23.88
N ILE A 145 20.79 7.16 -22.80
CA ILE A 145 19.91 6.56 -21.81
C ILE A 145 18.60 7.32 -21.85
N VAL A 146 17.52 6.61 -22.10
CA VAL A 146 16.15 7.13 -22.07
C VAL A 146 15.43 6.47 -20.90
N ILE A 147 14.96 7.28 -19.97
CA ILE A 147 14.19 6.84 -18.81
C ILE A 147 12.82 7.50 -18.88
N SER A 148 11.77 6.71 -18.73
CA SER A 148 10.39 7.17 -18.67
C SER A 148 9.89 7.13 -17.22
N ASP A 149 9.09 8.11 -16.83
CA ASP A 149 8.49 8.19 -15.50
C ASP A 149 7.73 6.88 -15.15
N PRO A 150 7.62 6.53 -13.85
CA PRO A 150 6.68 5.50 -13.41
C PRO A 150 5.27 5.86 -13.85
N LEU A 151 4.45 4.83 -14.05
CA LEU A 151 3.07 5.01 -14.47
C LEU A 151 2.10 4.82 -13.31
N SER A 152 1.09 5.68 -13.26
CA SER A 152 -0.08 5.52 -12.43
C SER A 152 -0.92 4.32 -12.89
N SER A 153 -1.92 3.94 -12.09
CA SER A 153 -2.94 2.94 -12.44
C SER A 153 -3.73 3.28 -13.70
N THR A 154 -3.70 4.53 -14.16
CA THR A 154 -4.35 5.02 -15.38
C THR A 154 -3.38 5.24 -16.53
N ASN A 155 -2.16 4.68 -16.46
CA ASN A 155 -1.09 4.86 -17.45
C ASN A 155 -0.68 6.33 -17.67
N ARG A 156 -0.77 7.16 -16.63
CA ARG A 156 -0.30 8.55 -16.64
C ARG A 156 1.06 8.64 -15.94
N SER A 157 1.85 9.66 -16.26
CA SER A 157 3.13 9.85 -15.56
C SER A 157 2.87 10.15 -14.08
N MET A 158 3.59 9.46 -13.19
CA MET A 158 3.57 9.77 -11.76
C MET A 158 4.08 11.18 -11.43
N ARG A 159 4.77 11.84 -12.36
CA ARG A 159 5.15 13.25 -12.25
C ARG A 159 3.95 14.20 -12.19
N GLU A 160 2.78 13.80 -12.70
CA GLU A 160 1.53 14.57 -12.55
C GLU A 160 1.07 14.64 -11.08
N HIS A 161 1.57 13.75 -10.23
CA HIS A 161 1.30 13.72 -8.78
C HIS A 161 2.51 14.16 -7.95
N HIS A 162 3.72 13.97 -8.50
CA HIS A 162 5.02 14.27 -7.89
C HIS A 162 5.88 15.10 -8.85
N GLU A 163 5.69 16.42 -8.87
CA GLU A 163 6.38 17.28 -9.85
C GLU A 163 7.92 17.20 -9.71
N ASP A 164 8.39 17.04 -8.48
CA ASP A 164 9.82 16.97 -8.12
C ASP A 164 10.45 15.59 -8.31
N LEU A 165 9.78 14.65 -9.00
CA LEU A 165 10.31 13.31 -9.26
C LEU A 165 11.66 13.38 -10.00
N TYR A 166 12.69 12.79 -9.39
CA TYR A 166 14.03 12.72 -9.98
C TYR A 166 14.56 11.30 -9.97
N PHE A 167 15.48 11.01 -10.88
CA PHE A 167 16.17 9.72 -10.95
C PHE A 167 17.57 9.85 -10.40
N HIS A 168 17.97 8.86 -9.61
CA HIS A 168 19.35 8.66 -9.19
C HIS A 168 19.97 7.56 -10.05
N ILE A 169 20.89 7.97 -10.92
CA ILE A 169 21.57 7.05 -11.84
C ILE A 169 22.98 6.78 -11.34
N ARG A 170 23.31 5.49 -11.19
CA ARG A 170 24.65 5.01 -10.85
C ARG A 170 25.20 4.15 -11.97
N TYR A 171 26.42 4.43 -12.42
CA TYR A 171 27.11 3.60 -13.40
C TYR A 171 28.57 3.37 -13.00
N TRP A 172 29.14 2.26 -13.46
CA TRP A 172 30.53 1.88 -13.19
C TRP A 172 31.12 1.03 -14.33
N GLU A 173 32.44 1.02 -14.43
CA GLU A 173 33.17 0.17 -15.38
C GLU A 173 33.51 -1.20 -14.77
N ARG A 174 33.40 -2.29 -15.54
CA ARG A 174 33.86 -3.65 -15.18
C ARG A 174 35.29 -3.82 -15.67
N SER A 175 36.22 -4.04 -14.75
CA SER A 175 37.60 -4.40 -15.05
C SER A 175 37.71 -5.74 -15.79
N ALA A 176 38.73 -5.88 -16.63
CA ALA A 176 38.92 -7.00 -17.57
C ALA A 176 38.96 -8.40 -16.91
N ASP A 177 39.22 -8.49 -15.60
CA ASP A 177 39.49 -9.75 -14.91
C ASP A 177 38.25 -10.45 -14.34
N GLY A 178 37.03 -10.01 -14.66
CA GLY A 178 35.78 -10.69 -14.29
C GLY A 178 35.44 -10.74 -12.78
N GLN A 179 36.36 -10.33 -11.90
CA GLN A 179 36.08 -10.15 -10.48
C GLN A 179 35.36 -8.83 -10.23
N VAL A 180 34.11 -8.92 -9.77
CA VAL A 180 33.54 -7.88 -8.92
C VAL A 180 34.39 -7.90 -7.63
N ARG A 181 35.23 -6.89 -7.38
CA ARG A 181 35.94 -6.76 -6.10
C ARG A 181 34.93 -6.40 -5.01
N SER A 182 34.16 -7.38 -4.52
CA SER A 182 33.60 -7.31 -3.18
C SER A 182 34.71 -7.71 -2.21
N SER A 183 35.30 -6.73 -1.52
CA SER A 183 36.05 -7.07 -0.31
C SER A 183 35.04 -7.39 0.80
N PRO A 184 35.11 -8.58 1.43
CA PRO A 184 34.31 -8.86 2.60
C PRO A 184 34.91 -8.08 3.77
N HIS A 185 34.03 -7.43 4.53
CA HIS A 185 34.31 -6.61 5.70
C HIS A 185 34.67 -5.15 5.39
N THR A 186 33.80 -4.26 5.89
CA THR A 186 33.78 -2.78 5.82
C THR A 186 33.38 -2.11 4.49
N PRO A 187 32.40 -1.18 4.50
CA PRO A 187 32.01 -0.44 3.31
C PRO A 187 33.15 0.51 2.90
N PRO A 188 33.63 0.47 1.65
CA PRO A 188 34.70 1.34 1.21
C PRO A 188 34.17 2.76 1.06
N THR A 189 34.56 3.61 2.00
CA THR A 189 34.65 5.04 1.81
C THR A 189 35.64 5.31 0.67
N ASN A 190 35.10 5.88 -0.42
CA ASN A 190 35.77 6.85 -1.28
C ASN A 190 37.06 6.38 -2.00
N SER A 191 36.96 5.53 -3.03
CA SER A 191 38.08 5.42 -4.00
C SER A 191 37.72 4.88 -5.39
N TRP A 192 36.52 5.15 -5.89
CA TRP A 192 36.18 4.98 -7.32
C TRP A 192 35.40 6.23 -7.76
N PRO A 193 35.59 6.76 -8.99
CA PRO A 193 34.76 7.86 -9.45
C PRO A 193 33.37 7.30 -9.76
N ASN A 194 32.56 7.08 -8.72
CA ASN A 194 31.13 6.85 -8.86
C ASN A 194 30.52 8.15 -9.40
N GLN A 195 30.44 8.27 -10.72
CA GLN A 195 29.75 9.40 -11.33
C GLN A 195 28.26 9.17 -11.11
N THR A 196 27.72 9.97 -10.20
CA THR A 196 26.29 9.99 -9.86
C THR A 196 25.66 11.14 -10.62
N ILE A 197 24.60 10.86 -11.38
CA ILE A 197 23.85 11.90 -12.09
C ILE A 197 22.44 11.92 -11.54
N PHE A 198 22.02 13.09 -11.03
CA PHE A 198 20.66 13.38 -10.61
C PHE A 198 19.92 14.07 -11.75
N ILE A 199 18.72 13.59 -12.05
CA ILE A 199 17.99 14.07 -13.22
C ILE A 199 16.53 14.29 -12.85
N CYS A 200 16.14 15.56 -12.79
CA CYS A 200 14.78 15.99 -12.47
C CYS A 200 13.83 15.96 -13.68
N ASN A 201 14.30 15.64 -14.90
CA ASN A 201 13.46 15.64 -16.11
C ASN A 201 13.81 14.45 -17.03
N THR A 202 12.81 13.78 -17.60
CA THR A 202 12.99 12.72 -18.62
C THR A 202 13.64 13.29 -19.88
N LYS A 203 14.96 13.39 -19.87
CA LYS A 203 15.80 13.79 -21.00
C LYS A 203 16.60 12.57 -21.46
N ILE A 204 17.03 12.59 -22.72
CA ILE A 204 18.10 11.70 -23.18
C ILE A 204 19.36 12.09 -22.41
N ILE A 205 19.97 11.10 -21.77
CA ILE A 205 21.18 11.26 -20.97
C ILE A 205 22.31 10.63 -21.75
N ARG A 206 23.35 11.39 -22.00
CA ARG A 206 24.47 10.95 -22.81
C ARG A 206 25.68 10.74 -21.94
N ILE A 207 26.15 9.49 -21.85
CA ILE A 207 27.35 9.12 -21.10
C ILE A 207 28.41 8.61 -22.07
N GLN A 208 29.68 8.99 -21.91
CA GLN A 208 30.77 8.42 -22.71
C GLN A 208 30.94 6.93 -22.38
N LYS A 209 30.93 6.08 -23.41
CA LYS A 209 31.04 4.63 -23.28
C LYS A 209 32.51 4.23 -23.17
N SER A 210 32.88 3.63 -22.03
CA SER A 210 34.11 2.84 -21.90
C SER A 210 33.83 1.36 -22.20
N SER A 211 34.89 0.56 -22.41
CA SER A 211 34.86 -0.81 -22.94
C SER A 211 33.98 -1.79 -22.16
N ASN A 212 33.62 -1.50 -20.91
CA ASN A 212 32.85 -2.40 -20.06
C ASN A 212 32.02 -1.63 -19.01
N PHE A 213 30.76 -1.23 -19.24
CA PHE A 213 29.98 -0.49 -18.23
C PHE A 213 28.79 -1.30 -17.66
N ASN A 214 28.33 -0.95 -16.44
CA ASN A 214 27.05 -1.41 -15.86
C ASN A 214 26.25 -0.17 -15.36
N LEU A 215 24.93 -0.31 -15.29
CA LEU A 215 23.99 0.75 -14.90
C LEU A 215 23.02 0.24 -13.81
N LEU A 216 22.85 1.04 -12.76
CA LEU A 216 21.83 0.84 -11.73
C LEU A 216 20.99 2.12 -11.64
N LEU A 217 19.68 1.95 -11.65
CA LEU A 217 18.71 3.04 -11.54
C LEU A 217 18.00 2.93 -10.19
N LEU A 218 18.08 4.00 -9.41
CA LEU A 218 17.40 4.14 -8.13
C LEU A 218 16.40 5.31 -8.26
N MET A 219 15.25 5.13 -7.61
CA MET A 219 14.19 6.13 -7.52
C MET A 219 14.16 6.72 -6.13
#